data_AF-A0A9D4D1Z7-F1
#
_entry.id   AF-A0A9D4D1Z7-F1
#
_cell.length_a   1.000
_cell.length_b   1.000
_cell.length_c   1.000
_cell.angle_alpha   90.00
_cell.angle_beta   90.00
_cell.angle_gamma   90.00
#
_symmetry.space_group_name_H-M   'P 1'
#
loop_
_entity.id
_entity.type
_entity.pdbx_description
1 polymer ?
#
loop_
_entity_poly.entity_id
_entity_poly.type
_entity_poly.pdbx_seq_one_letter_code
_entity_poly.pdbx_strand_id
1 'polypeptide(L)'
;MWPYGRCTVSCKIFIGQFPFDEQTCLFDFMSWTLPSSKLVLSSYSTEITTDAYFENGEWTLKPGNVHHQRKPYGDDTWDHVIFTLELQRRSLFFVMNIMLPMICITFLNTFCFILPADGGERMTFCLSLFVTLAVFMSIVNGSLPESSDEVSKFGVYMCLQLI
;
A
#
# COMPACT_ATOMS: atom_id res chain seq x y z
N MET A 1 8.98 33.78 -10.06
CA MET A 1 8.51 32.68 -10.92
C MET A 1 8.87 31.39 -10.22
N TRP A 2 7.97 30.86 -9.38
CA TRP A 2 8.19 29.64 -8.59
C TRP A 2 7.78 28.44 -9.46
N PRO A 3 8.60 27.39 -9.64
CA PRO A 3 8.17 26.26 -10.44
C PRO A 3 7.36 25.33 -9.53
N TYR A 4 6.04 25.54 -9.46
CA TYR A 4 5.16 24.46 -9.04
C TYR A 4 5.23 23.39 -10.13
N GLY A 5 5.96 22.32 -9.85
CA GLY A 5 6.14 21.17 -10.74
C GLY A 5 5.52 19.93 -10.12
N ARG A 6 4.88 19.09 -10.94
CA ARG A 6 4.46 17.75 -10.52
C ARG A 6 5.64 16.81 -10.65
N CYS A 7 6.09 16.24 -9.54
CA CYS A 7 7.11 15.21 -9.53
C CYS A 7 6.46 13.84 -9.34
N THR A 8 6.87 12.87 -10.16
CA THR A 8 6.50 11.47 -9.98
C THR A 8 7.73 10.73 -9.48
N VAL A 9 7.59 9.95 -8.42
CA VAL A 9 8.66 9.09 -7.90
C VAL A 9 8.20 7.65 -7.84
N SER A 10 9.16 6.74 -8.01
CA SER A 10 8.95 5.32 -7.80
C SER A 10 9.20 5.00 -6.34
N CYS A 11 8.19 4.44 -5.67
CA CYS A 11 8.27 3.99 -4.29
C CYS A 11 7.85 2.52 -4.22
N LYS A 12 8.61 1.72 -3.48
CA LYS A 12 8.25 0.33 -3.20
C LYS A 12 7.16 0.30 -2.12
N ILE A 13 6.08 -0.42 -2.38
CA ILE A 13 4.92 -0.54 -1.50
C ILE A 13 4.97 -1.90 -0.79
N PHE A 14 4.78 -1.90 0.53
CA PHE A 14 4.74 -3.12 1.36
C PHE A 14 3.29 -3.46 1.74
N ILE A 15 2.76 -4.56 1.21
CA ILE A 15 1.34 -4.92 1.35
C ILE A 15 1.05 -5.97 2.44
N GLY A 16 2.05 -6.37 3.23
CA GLY A 16 1.91 -7.46 4.20
C GLY A 16 0.81 -7.26 5.26
N GLN A 17 0.50 -6.01 5.65
CA GLN A 17 -0.59 -5.67 6.60
C GLN A 17 -1.84 -5.06 5.95
N PHE A 18 -2.00 -5.16 4.63
CA PHE A 18 -3.17 -4.60 3.94
C PHE A 18 -4.50 -5.04 4.59
N PRO A 19 -5.48 -4.13 4.79
CA PRO A 19 -5.53 -2.72 4.41
C PRO A 19 -5.03 -1.74 5.50
N PHE A 20 -4.40 -2.25 6.56
CA PHE A 20 -3.85 -1.46 7.68
C PHE A 20 -2.35 -1.19 7.48
N ASP A 21 -1.93 -1.05 6.22
CA ASP A 21 -0.55 -0.86 5.82
C ASP A 21 -0.09 0.59 6.00
N GLU A 22 1.19 0.73 6.32
CA GLU A 22 1.92 1.99 6.36
C GLU A 22 3.06 1.94 5.36
N GLN A 23 3.24 3.02 4.61
CA GLN A 23 4.19 3.13 3.52
C GLN A 23 5.19 4.24 3.81
N THR A 24 6.47 3.96 3.60
CA THR A 24 7.54 4.94 3.72
C THR A 24 8.17 5.15 2.35
N CYS A 25 7.94 6.33 1.78
CA CYS A 25 8.44 6.70 0.46
C CYS A 25 9.54 7.76 0.57
N LEU A 26 10.65 7.52 -0.10
CA LEU A 26 11.83 8.38 -0.09
C LEU A 26 11.89 9.19 -1.39
N PHE A 27 12.04 10.51 -1.24
CA PHE A 27 12.28 11.43 -2.35
C PHE A 27 13.69 11.99 -2.18
N ASP A 28 14.63 11.46 -2.96
CA ASP A 28 16.05 11.82 -2.91
C ASP A 28 16.35 12.92 -3.94
N PHE A 29 16.69 14.12 -3.46
CA PHE A 29 17.14 15.23 -4.30
C PHE A 29 18.67 15.34 -4.26
N MET A 30 19.27 15.28 -5.43
CA MET A 30 20.71 15.49 -5.63
C MET A 30 20.98 16.25 -6.92
N SER A 31 22.16 16.85 -7.02
CA SER A 31 22.66 17.40 -8.29
C SER A 31 23.04 16.28 -9.25
N TRP A 32 22.60 16.40 -10.50
CA TRP A 32 22.98 15.44 -11.54
C TRP A 32 24.45 15.56 -11.95
N THR A 33 24.97 16.79 -12.05
CA THR A 33 26.28 17.06 -12.68
C THR A 33 27.37 17.53 -11.74
N LEU A 34 27.03 17.98 -10.54
CA LEU A 34 27.95 18.64 -9.62
C LEU A 34 28.18 17.80 -8.36
N PRO A 35 29.43 17.54 -7.96
CA PRO A 35 29.74 16.92 -6.68
C PRO A 35 29.62 17.93 -5.52
N SER A 36 29.62 17.43 -4.29
CA SER A 36 29.53 18.21 -3.04
C SER A 36 30.62 19.27 -2.90
N SER A 37 31.77 19.09 -3.56
CA SER A 37 32.87 20.07 -3.56
C SER A 37 32.52 21.36 -4.31
N LYS A 38 31.57 21.30 -5.24
CA LYS A 38 31.11 22.45 -6.04
C LYS A 38 29.72 22.94 -5.64
N LEU A 39 28.85 22.04 -5.20
CA LEU A 39 27.49 22.36 -4.78
C LEU A 39 27.14 21.61 -3.49
N VAL A 40 26.83 22.36 -2.43
CA VAL A 40 26.32 21.81 -1.17
C VAL A 40 24.82 22.07 -1.13
N LEU A 41 24.04 21.01 -0.94
CA LEU A 41 22.60 21.06 -0.75
C LEU A 41 22.30 20.99 0.74
N SER A 42 21.46 21.90 1.23
CA SER A 42 21.02 21.92 2.63
C SER A 42 19.53 22.11 2.70
N SER A 43 18.86 21.41 3.62
CA SER A 43 17.46 21.69 3.94
C SER A 43 17.37 22.85 4.94
N TYR A 44 16.31 23.66 4.81
CA TYR A 44 16.03 24.73 5.77
C TYR A 44 15.45 24.20 7.09
N SER A 45 14.73 23.07 7.01
CA SER A 45 14.08 22.39 8.13
C SER A 45 14.41 20.90 8.10
N THR A 46 14.26 20.24 9.25
CA THR A 46 14.28 18.77 9.40
C THR A 46 12.90 18.16 9.20
N GLU A 47 11.85 18.97 9.13
CA GLU A 47 10.46 18.55 8.97
C GLU A 47 9.89 19.05 7.65
N ILE A 48 8.94 18.29 7.11
CA ILE A 48 8.22 18.64 5.88
C ILE A 48 7.06 19.58 6.23
N THR A 49 7.09 20.79 5.68
CA THR A 49 6.01 21.77 5.82
C THR A 49 4.77 21.33 5.05
N THR A 50 3.63 21.22 5.73
CA THR A 50 2.35 20.75 5.16
C THR A 50 1.28 21.84 5.09
N ASP A 51 1.66 23.12 5.18
CA ASP A 51 0.72 24.26 5.27
C ASP A 51 -0.23 24.37 4.06
N ALA A 52 0.24 23.93 2.89
CA ALA A 52 -0.52 23.90 1.64
C ALA A 52 -0.93 22.47 1.23
N TYR A 53 -0.93 21.51 2.16
CA TYR A 53 -1.36 20.14 1.90
C TYR A 53 -2.89 20.05 1.84
N PHE A 54 -3.39 19.38 0.81
CA PHE A 54 -4.80 18.99 0.71
C PHE A 54 -4.94 17.52 1.11
N GLU A 55 -5.83 17.25 2.07
CA GLU A 55 -6.06 15.89 2.55
C GLU A 55 -6.42 14.92 1.43
N ASN A 56 -5.76 13.76 1.43
CA ASN A 56 -6.07 12.68 0.52
C ASN A 56 -7.15 11.75 1.11
N GLY A 57 -8.09 11.32 0.27
CA GLY A 57 -9.22 10.47 0.65
C GLY A 57 -8.86 8.98 0.84
N GLU A 58 -7.71 8.54 0.35
CA GLU A 58 -7.21 7.17 0.45
C GLU A 58 -6.05 7.05 1.46
N TRP A 59 -5.24 8.11 1.58
CA TRP A 59 -4.02 8.11 2.40
C TRP A 59 -4.04 9.25 3.42
N THR A 60 -3.63 8.95 4.63
CA THR A 60 -3.31 9.94 5.67
C THR A 60 -1.81 10.18 5.67
N LEU A 61 -1.40 11.42 5.45
CA LEU A 61 -0.01 11.83 5.56
C LEU A 61 0.38 11.97 7.03
N LYS A 62 1.39 11.22 7.47
CA LYS A 62 2.02 11.39 8.78
C LYS A 62 3.14 12.44 8.70
N PRO A 63 3.57 13.03 9.83
CA PRO A 63 4.72 13.93 9.85
C PRO A 63 5.94 13.28 9.19
N GLY A 64 6.45 13.90 8.14
CA GLY A 64 7.60 13.43 7.39
C GLY A 64 8.88 14.16 7.77
N ASN A 65 10.02 13.49 7.59
CA ASN A 65 11.33 14.01 7.97
C ASN A 65 12.21 14.29 6.75
N VAL A 66 13.10 15.27 6.90
CA VAL A 66 14.11 15.64 5.89
C VAL A 66 15.48 15.35 6.46
N HIS A 67 16.26 14.56 5.74
CA HIS A 67 17.60 14.17 6.14
C HIS A 67 18.62 14.52 5.06
N HIS A 68 19.76 15.02 5.52
CA HIS A 68 20.92 15.29 4.68
C HIS A 68 21.88 14.10 4.73
N GLN A 69 22.38 13.68 3.57
CA GLN A 69 23.36 12.59 3.49
C GLN A 69 24.38 12.88 2.39
N ARG A 70 25.66 12.61 2.66
CA ARG A 70 26.68 12.55 1.61
C ARG A 70 26.94 11.11 1.21
N LYS A 71 26.86 10.82 -0.08
CA LYS A 71 27.12 9.49 -0.63
C LYS A 71 28.34 9.56 -1.56
N PRO A 72 29.35 8.68 -1.40
CA PRO A 72 30.47 8.62 -2.33
C PRO A 72 30.07 7.90 -3.62
N TYR A 73 30.52 8.44 -4.76
CA TYR A 73 30.39 7.83 -6.08
C TYR A 73 31.75 7.90 -6.79
N GLY A 74 32.48 6.79 -6.79
CA GLY A 74 33.87 6.78 -7.24
C GLY A 74 34.76 7.55 -6.27
N ASP A 75 35.56 8.49 -6.80
CA ASP A 75 36.48 9.32 -6.02
C ASP A 75 35.81 10.61 -5.46
N ASP A 76 34.62 10.94 -5.94
CA ASP A 76 33.89 12.16 -5.57
C ASP A 76 32.69 11.83 -4.66
N THR A 77 32.20 12.84 -3.92
CA THR A 77 31.01 12.73 -3.07
C THR A 77 29.87 13.59 -3.59
N TRP A 78 28.63 13.10 -3.49
CA TRP A 78 27.42 13.84 -3.81
C TRP A 78 26.62 14.13 -2.55
N ASP A 79 25.96 15.28 -2.58
CA ASP A 79 25.12 15.77 -1.50
C ASP A 79 23.67 15.41 -1.81
N HIS A 80 23.00 14.75 -0.87
CA HIS A 80 21.62 14.28 -0.99
C HIS A 80 20.76 14.94 0.07
N VAL A 81 19.59 15.42 -0.33
CA VAL A 81 18.52 15.85 0.58
C VAL A 81 17.34 14.90 0.37
N ILE A 82 17.10 14.05 1.37
CA ILE A 82 16.13 12.96 1.31
C ILE A 82 14.90 13.36 2.12
N PHE A 83 13.75 13.44 1.46
CA PHE A 83 12.46 13.63 2.11
C PHE A 83 11.81 12.26 2.33
N THR A 84 11.45 11.98 3.57
CA THR A 84 10.80 10.75 3.99
C THR A 84 9.32 11.04 4.21
N LEU A 85 8.48 10.55 3.29
CA LEU A 85 7.03 10.62 3.41
C LEU A 85 6.50 9.32 4.01
N GLU A 86 5.83 9.45 5.14
CA GLU A 86 5.10 8.36 5.78
C GLU A 86 3.61 8.49 5.45
N LEU A 87 3.07 7.49 4.76
CA LEU A 87 1.69 7.44 4.30
C LEU A 87 0.98 6.26 4.97
N GLN A 88 -0.16 6.51 5.58
CA GLN A 88 -1.01 5.48 6.18
C GLN A 88 -2.30 5.32 5.38
N ARG A 89 -2.66 4.09 5.03
CA ARG A 89 -3.90 3.84 4.27
C ARG A 89 -5.14 4.08 5.16
N ARG A 90 -6.14 4.76 4.62
CA ARG A 90 -7.48 4.87 5.23
C ARG A 90 -8.25 3.56 5.02
N SER A 91 -8.11 2.63 5.97
CA SER A 91 -8.60 1.26 5.87
C SER A 91 -10.13 1.10 5.92
N LEU A 92 -10.87 2.10 6.40
CA LEU A 92 -12.33 2.01 6.66
C LEU A 92 -13.12 1.53 5.45
N PHE A 93 -12.82 2.04 4.25
CA PHE A 93 -13.51 1.65 3.02
C PHE A 93 -13.32 0.15 2.72
N PHE A 94 -12.08 -0.35 2.84
CA PHE A 94 -11.73 -1.75 2.61
C PHE A 94 -12.33 -2.66 3.67
N VAL A 95 -12.37 -2.23 4.93
CA VAL A 95 -12.97 -3.00 6.02
C VAL A 95 -14.47 -3.19 5.78
N MET A 96 -15.20 -2.10 5.48
CA MET A 96 -16.65 -2.14 5.34
C MET A 96 -17.10 -2.83 4.04
N ASN A 97 -16.39 -2.63 2.93
CA ASN A 97 -16.83 -3.12 1.62
C ASN A 97 -16.16 -4.43 1.17
N ILE A 98 -15.04 -4.83 1.79
CA ILE A 98 -14.32 -6.06 1.41
C ILE A 98 -14.25 -7.04 2.57
N MET A 99 -13.72 -6.63 3.73
CA MET A 99 -13.58 -7.58 4.86
C MET A 99 -14.92 -8.03 5.43
N LEU A 100 -15.89 -7.12 5.59
CA LEU A 100 -17.19 -7.48 6.14
C LEU A 100 -17.96 -8.51 5.28
N PRO A 101 -18.08 -8.35 3.94
CA PRO A 101 -18.65 -9.40 3.09
C PRO A 101 -17.89 -10.73 3.17
N MET A 102 -16.56 -10.70 3.22
CA MET A 102 -15.74 -11.91 3.32
C MET A 102 -16.01 -12.69 4.61
N ILE A 103 -16.10 -12.00 5.74
CA ILE A 103 -16.46 -12.59 7.04
C ILE A 103 -17.86 -13.23 6.97
N CYS A 104 -18.83 -12.55 6.38
CA CYS A 104 -20.18 -13.11 6.16
C CYS A 104 -20.13 -14.41 5.33
N ILE A 105 -19.33 -14.45 4.27
CA ILE A 105 -19.15 -15.66 3.45
C ILE A 105 -18.52 -16.79 4.27
N THR A 106 -17.56 -16.50 5.16
CA THR A 106 -16.95 -17.51 6.03
C THR A 106 -17.99 -18.14 6.97
N PHE A 107 -18.89 -17.32 7.53
CA PHE A 107 -20.01 -17.82 8.32
C PHE A 107 -20.94 -18.70 7.46
N LEU A 108 -21.32 -18.24 6.26
CA LEU A 108 -22.15 -19.01 5.33
C LEU A 108 -21.52 -20.35 4.93
N ASN A 109 -20.20 -20.42 4.78
CA ASN A 109 -19.51 -21.68 4.47
C ASN A 109 -19.72 -22.73 5.58
N THR A 110 -19.81 -22.31 6.84
CA THR A 110 -20.09 -23.24 7.95
C THR A 110 -21.51 -23.83 7.85
N PHE A 111 -22.48 -23.08 7.32
CA PHE A 111 -23.85 -23.56 7.09
C PHE A 111 -23.93 -24.67 6.04
N CYS A 112 -22.94 -24.80 5.14
CA CYS A 112 -22.86 -25.92 4.17
C CYS A 112 -22.88 -27.29 4.85
N PHE A 113 -22.34 -27.39 6.08
CA PHE A 113 -22.29 -28.64 6.84
C PHE A 113 -23.60 -28.93 7.59
N ILE A 114 -24.39 -27.90 7.88
CA ILE A 114 -25.67 -28.00 8.57
C ILE A 114 -26.78 -28.43 7.59
N LEU A 115 -26.65 -28.07 6.30
CA LEU A 115 -27.65 -28.38 5.29
C LEU A 115 -27.69 -29.89 4.97
N PRO A 116 -28.86 -30.55 5.06
CA PRO A 116 -28.99 -31.97 4.77
C PRO A 116 -28.69 -32.28 3.29
N ALA A 117 -28.00 -33.39 3.04
CA ALA A 117 -27.52 -33.76 1.70
C ALA A 117 -28.63 -34.23 0.75
N ASP A 118 -29.79 -34.64 1.27
CA ASP A 118 -30.89 -35.22 0.49
C ASP A 118 -31.60 -34.22 -0.43
N GLY A 119 -31.44 -32.91 -0.19
CA GLY A 119 -32.15 -31.86 -0.93
C GLY A 119 -31.50 -31.42 -2.25
N GLY A 120 -30.27 -31.87 -2.57
CA GLY A 120 -29.53 -31.39 -3.76
C GLY A 120 -29.04 -29.93 -3.68
N GLU A 121 -29.70 -29.08 -2.89
CA GLU A 121 -29.40 -27.66 -2.67
C GLU A 121 -27.99 -27.40 -2.10
N ARG A 122 -27.41 -28.38 -1.41
CA ARG A 122 -26.08 -28.28 -0.80
C ARG A 122 -24.99 -28.02 -1.85
N MET A 123 -25.04 -28.71 -3.00
CA MET A 123 -24.05 -28.52 -4.05
C MET A 123 -24.20 -27.15 -4.70
N THR A 124 -25.43 -26.73 -5.01
CA THR A 124 -25.71 -25.41 -5.59
C THR A 124 -25.24 -24.28 -4.67
N PHE A 125 -25.46 -24.42 -3.36
CA PHE A 125 -24.98 -23.46 -2.37
C PHE A 125 -23.45 -23.40 -2.31
N CYS A 126 -22.76 -24.54 -2.25
CA CYS A 126 -21.30 -24.59 -2.22
C CYS A 126 -20.68 -23.97 -3.49
N LEU A 127 -21.23 -24.29 -4.67
CA LEU A 127 -20.78 -23.71 -5.95
C LEU A 127 -21.00 -22.20 -5.98
N SER A 128 -22.13 -21.71 -5.49
CA SER A 128 -22.44 -20.27 -5.43
C SER A 128 -21.46 -19.53 -4.52
N LEU A 129 -21.10 -20.12 -3.37
CA LEU A 129 -20.09 -19.55 -2.47
C LEU A 129 -18.70 -19.54 -3.12
N PHE A 130 -18.30 -20.62 -3.80
CA PHE A 130 -17.02 -20.70 -4.50
C PHE A 130 -16.89 -19.61 -5.57
N VAL A 131 -17.91 -19.44 -6.42
CA VAL A 131 -17.94 -18.39 -7.45
C VAL A 131 -17.87 -17.00 -6.81
N THR A 132 -18.64 -16.77 -5.74
CA THR A 132 -18.64 -15.49 -5.02
C THR A 132 -17.24 -15.15 -4.47
N LEU A 133 -16.58 -16.13 -3.85
CA LEU A 133 -15.20 -15.97 -3.35
C LEU A 133 -14.20 -15.66 -4.47
N ALA A 134 -14.29 -16.36 -5.61
CA ALA A 134 -13.43 -16.09 -6.76
C ALA A 134 -13.60 -14.67 -7.32
N VAL A 135 -14.84 -14.16 -7.37
CA VAL A 135 -15.12 -12.78 -7.78
C VAL A 135 -14.52 -11.77 -6.80
N PHE A 136 -14.72 -11.95 -5.49
CA PHE A 136 -14.12 -11.07 -4.48
C PHE A 136 -12.59 -11.09 -4.53
N MET A 137 -11.98 -12.27 -4.68
CA MET A 137 -10.53 -12.40 -4.86
C MET A 137 -10.05 -11.64 -6.08
N SER A 138 -10.78 -11.70 -7.21
CA SER A 138 -10.44 -10.94 -8.42
C SER A 138 -10.50 -9.43 -8.21
N ILE A 139 -11.48 -8.92 -7.46
CA ILE A 139 -11.61 -7.49 -7.14
C ILE A 139 -10.41 -7.03 -6.29
N VAL A 140 -10.04 -7.81 -5.29
CA VAL A 140 -8.91 -7.48 -4.41
C VAL A 140 -7.58 -7.54 -5.17
N ASN A 141 -7.40 -8.55 -6.02
CA ASN A 141 -6.19 -8.65 -6.85
C ASN A 141 -6.07 -7.48 -7.83
N GLY A 142 -7.19 -6.97 -8.37
CA GLY A 142 -7.18 -5.77 -9.22
C GLY A 142 -6.87 -4.46 -8.48
N SER A 143 -6.98 -4.45 -7.15
CA SER A 143 -6.72 -3.26 -6.32
C SER A 143 -5.32 -3.26 -5.69
N LEU A 144 -4.67 -4.42 -5.64
CA LEU A 144 -3.32 -4.58 -5.08
C LEU A 144 -2.27 -4.49 -6.20
N PRO A 145 -1.09 -3.94 -5.92
CA PRO A 145 0.02 -4.02 -6.87
C PRO A 145 0.44 -5.47 -7.08
N GLU A 146 0.78 -5.83 -8.31
CA GLU A 146 1.39 -7.12 -8.64
C GLU A 146 2.83 -7.15 -8.11
N SER A 147 3.00 -7.57 -6.85
CA SER A 147 4.32 -7.77 -6.24
C SER A 147 4.47 -9.20 -5.75
N SER A 148 5.56 -9.86 -6.14
CA SER A 148 5.92 -11.20 -5.66
C SER A 148 6.82 -11.16 -4.42
N ASP A 149 7.23 -9.97 -3.96
CA ASP A 149 8.14 -9.83 -2.82
C ASP A 149 7.45 -10.19 -1.50
N GLU A 150 6.19 -9.82 -1.34
CA GLU A 150 5.40 -10.10 -0.14
C GLU A 150 3.91 -10.29 -0.49
N VAL A 151 3.29 -11.31 0.13
CA VAL A 151 1.85 -11.55 0.00
C VAL A 151 1.12 -10.93 1.19
N SER A 152 0.00 -10.26 0.93
CA SER A 152 -0.87 -9.75 2.00
C SER A 152 -1.44 -10.90 2.85
N LYS A 153 -1.42 -10.74 4.18
CA LYS A 153 -2.09 -11.67 5.12
C LYS A 153 -3.58 -11.86 4.77
N PHE A 154 -4.25 -10.80 4.33
CA PHE A 154 -5.63 -10.87 3.89
C PHE A 154 -5.78 -11.68 2.60
N GLY A 155 -4.84 -11.55 1.66
CA GLY A 155 -4.79 -12.39 0.45
C GLY A 155 -4.63 -13.87 0.77
N VAL A 156 -3.73 -14.23 1.69
CA VAL A 156 -3.54 -15.61 2.15
C VAL A 156 -4.83 -16.16 2.78
N TYR A 157 -5.52 -15.37 3.60
CA TYR A 157 -6.80 -15.76 4.19
C TYR A 157 -7.86 -16.10 3.12
N MET A 158 -8.00 -15.26 2.09
CA MET A 158 -8.93 -15.53 1.00
C MET A 158 -8.57 -16.79 0.21
N CYS A 159 -7.28 -17.00 -0.06
CA CYS A 159 -6.81 -18.23 -0.73
C CYS A 159 -7.14 -19.49 0.10
N LEU A 160 -6.93 -19.44 1.42
CA LEU A 160 -7.27 -20.54 2.32
C LEU A 160 -8.77 -20.83 2.35
N GLN A 161 -9.61 -19.81 2.18
CA GLN A 161 -11.06 -19.98 2.15
C GLN A 161 -11.57 -20.58 0.83
N LEU A 162 -10.78 -20.50 -0.24
CA LEU A 162 -11.09 -21.08 -1.54
C LEU A 162 -10.71 -22.57 -1.64
N ILE A 163 -9.77 -23.03 -0.80
CA ILE A 163 -9.32 -24.43 -0.68
C ILE A 163 -10.27 -25.20 0.25
#